data_AF-A0A1F8AG58-F1
#
_entry.id   AF-A0A1F8AG58-F1
#
_cell.length_a   1.000
_cell.length_b   1.000
_cell.length_c   1.000
_cell.angle_alpha   90.00
_cell.angle_beta   90.00
_cell.angle_gamma   90.00
#
_symmetry.space_group_name_H-M   'P 1'
#
loop_
_entity.id
_entity.type
_entity.pdbx_description
1 polymer ?
#
loop_
_entity_poly.entity_id
_entity_poly.type
_entity_poly.pdbx_seq_one_letter_code
_entity_poly.pdbx_strand_id
1 'polypeptide(L)'
;MQPNTANKLATLNEAVSPGDLILLFAMGQRAVMLLVESSSGTQSSNPQTSSITVREVKEEDDYTADDEDTTTEARCDDSVGLLSAYMTSFPAECRVEYCVNPHGRHVHQYYWGDDCPFCHSDNGSYCPVCLGYDFALDDKCALREIEDYEDRIRRGEFGFEGGPAEMKLKILMMVRERYECINAKKGEIGFNSHDVDEIVENWFKDGGDE
;
A
#
# COMPACT_ATOMS: atom_id res chain seq x y z
N MET A 1 10.96 39.46 -17.36
CA MET A 1 11.31 38.45 -16.34
C MET A 1 11.38 37.11 -17.06
N GLN A 2 12.56 36.51 -17.17
CA GLN A 2 12.69 35.17 -17.75
C GLN A 2 12.08 34.16 -16.77
N PRO A 3 11.25 33.20 -17.22
CA PRO A 3 10.85 32.09 -16.37
C PRO A 3 12.12 31.33 -15.98
N ASN A 4 12.37 31.28 -14.69
CA ASN A 4 13.47 30.50 -14.12
C ASN A 4 13.11 29.04 -14.39
N THR A 5 13.67 28.45 -15.44
CA THR A 5 13.47 27.04 -15.81
C THR A 5 13.76 26.21 -14.57
N ALA A 6 12.72 25.59 -14.02
CA ALA A 6 12.84 24.68 -12.90
C ALA A 6 13.89 23.62 -13.27
N ASN A 7 14.96 23.54 -12.47
CA ASN A 7 15.99 22.53 -12.64
C ASN A 7 15.33 21.16 -12.43
N LYS A 8 14.91 20.52 -13.53
CA LYS A 8 14.55 19.09 -13.52
C LYS A 8 15.77 18.33 -12.97
N LEU A 9 15.52 17.47 -11.99
CA LEU A 9 16.56 16.76 -11.23
C LEU A 9 17.50 15.99 -12.16
N ALA A 10 18.75 16.45 -12.26
CA ALA A 10 19.78 15.79 -13.07
C ALA A 10 20.30 14.51 -12.41
N THR A 11 20.24 14.43 -11.08
CA THR A 11 20.74 13.32 -10.27
C THR A 11 19.75 12.99 -9.16
N LEU A 12 19.70 11.72 -8.76
CA LEU A 12 19.08 11.32 -7.50
C LEU A 12 20.06 11.55 -6.34
N ASN A 13 19.54 11.59 -5.11
CA ASN A 13 20.30 11.76 -3.86
C ASN A 13 20.60 10.41 -3.20
N GLU A 14 20.08 9.33 -3.76
CA GLU A 14 20.16 7.97 -3.23
C GLU A 14 20.52 7.02 -4.37
N ALA A 15 21.24 5.95 -4.04
CA ALA A 15 21.56 4.90 -4.99
C ALA A 15 20.30 4.11 -5.37
N VAL A 16 20.25 3.64 -6.62
CA VAL A 16 19.15 2.79 -7.13
C VAL A 16 19.70 1.57 -7.84
N SER A 17 19.02 0.45 -7.67
CA SER A 17 19.34 -0.87 -8.22
C SER A 17 18.17 -1.39 -9.07
N PRO A 18 18.43 -2.29 -10.04
CA PRO A 18 17.37 -3.01 -10.72
C PRO A 18 16.42 -3.69 -9.72
N GLY A 19 15.12 -3.54 -9.93
CA GLY A 19 14.07 -4.02 -9.01
C GLY A 19 13.58 -2.99 -7.99
N ASP A 20 14.29 -1.89 -7.77
CA ASP A 20 13.81 -0.80 -6.91
C ASP A 20 12.60 -0.09 -7.54
N LEU A 21 11.74 0.46 -6.69
CA LEU A 21 10.63 1.31 -7.09
C LEU A 21 11.00 2.79 -6.94
N ILE A 22 10.53 3.63 -7.85
CA ILE A 22 10.66 5.09 -7.78
C ILE A 22 9.27 5.70 -7.94
N LEU A 23 8.83 6.45 -6.95
CA LEU A 23 7.62 7.25 -7.03
C LEU A 23 7.98 8.68 -7.45
N LEU A 24 7.49 9.14 -8.60
CA LEU A 24 7.58 10.53 -9.03
C LEU A 24 6.26 11.24 -8.75
N PHE A 25 6.32 12.44 -8.17
CA PHE A 25 5.12 13.22 -7.87
C PHE A 25 5.37 14.72 -7.96
N ALA A 26 4.29 15.48 -8.18
CA ALA A 26 4.29 16.94 -8.12
C ALA A 26 2.91 17.41 -7.66
N MET A 27 2.84 18.54 -6.95
CA MET A 27 1.56 19.07 -6.45
C MET A 27 0.56 19.30 -7.59
N GLY A 28 -0.65 18.75 -7.43
CA GLY A 28 -1.74 18.87 -8.40
C GLY A 28 -1.55 18.07 -9.68
N GLN A 29 -0.59 17.16 -9.74
CA GLN A 29 -0.37 16.24 -10.86
C GLN A 29 -0.55 14.79 -10.38
N ARG A 30 -0.94 13.90 -11.28
CA ARG A 30 -0.95 12.45 -11.02
C ARG A 30 0.49 11.99 -10.79
N ALA A 31 0.72 11.28 -9.70
CA ALA A 31 2.02 10.65 -9.45
C ALA A 31 2.19 9.38 -10.30
N VAL A 32 3.44 8.99 -10.53
CA VAL A 32 3.81 7.86 -11.39
C VAL A 32 4.72 6.93 -10.61
N MET A 33 4.37 5.65 -10.58
CA MET A 33 5.17 4.57 -9.99
C MET A 33 6.03 3.94 -11.09
N LEU A 34 7.34 3.88 -10.88
CA LEU A 34 8.30 3.42 -11.86
C LEU A 34 9.13 2.28 -11.26
N LEU A 35 9.28 1.17 -12.00
CA LEU A 35 10.19 0.08 -11.67
C LEU A 35 11.54 0.32 -12.35
N VAL A 36 12.63 0.22 -11.60
CA VAL A 36 13.99 0.33 -12.15
C VAL A 36 14.34 -0.97 -12.89
N GLU A 37 14.51 -0.88 -14.20
CA GLU A 37 14.92 -2.00 -15.07
C GLU A 37 16.44 -2.11 -15.13
N SER A 38 17.12 -0.97 -15.25
CA SER A 38 18.58 -0.93 -15.21
C SER A 38 19.11 0.43 -14.75
N SER A 39 20.28 0.41 -14.12
CA SER A 39 20.99 1.60 -13.66
C SER A 39 22.46 1.48 -14.05
N SER A 40 22.87 2.32 -15.00
CA SER A 40 24.27 2.39 -15.43
C SER A 40 24.99 3.41 -14.53
N GLY A 41 25.65 2.90 -13.49
CA GLY A 41 26.26 3.71 -12.40
C GLY A 41 26.01 3.19 -10.99
N THR A 42 25.65 1.91 -10.86
CA THR A 42 24.96 1.20 -9.76
C THR A 42 25.53 1.27 -8.35
N GLN A 43 26.53 2.11 -8.07
CA GLN A 43 27.06 2.31 -6.71
C GLN A 43 27.38 3.78 -6.37
N SER A 44 27.16 4.73 -7.30
CA SER A 44 27.32 6.14 -6.93
C SER A 44 26.12 6.55 -6.06
N SER A 45 26.36 7.25 -4.96
CA SER A 45 25.30 7.81 -4.12
C SER A 45 24.37 8.77 -4.90
N ASN A 46 24.80 9.25 -6.06
CA ASN A 46 24.11 10.27 -6.85
C ASN A 46 23.97 9.85 -8.33
N PRO A 47 23.20 8.81 -8.67
CA PRO A 47 23.07 8.35 -10.04
C PRO A 47 22.39 9.41 -10.92
N GLN A 48 22.82 9.53 -12.19
CA GLN A 48 22.21 10.46 -13.14
C GLN A 48 20.85 9.95 -13.61
N THR A 49 19.84 10.82 -13.65
CA THR A 49 18.49 10.42 -14.08
C THR A 49 18.43 10.01 -15.56
N SER A 50 19.40 10.46 -16.36
CA SER A 50 19.59 10.03 -17.76
C SER A 50 20.28 8.68 -17.92
N SER A 51 20.81 8.06 -16.86
CA SER A 51 21.47 6.75 -16.90
C SER A 51 20.66 5.63 -16.25
N ILE A 52 19.45 5.95 -15.78
CA ILE A 52 18.50 5.02 -15.17
C ILE A 52 17.38 4.75 -16.17
N THR A 53 17.18 3.48 -16.47
CA THR A 53 16.10 2.99 -17.32
C THR A 53 15.00 2.43 -16.42
N VAL A 54 13.76 2.83 -16.68
CA VAL A 54 12.59 2.52 -15.87
C VAL A 54 11.40 2.11 -16.73
N ARG A 55 10.47 1.38 -16.13
CA ARG A 55 9.17 1.04 -16.71
C ARG A 55 8.07 1.53 -15.78
N GLU A 56 7.00 2.11 -16.34
CA GLU A 56 5.84 2.48 -15.54
C GLU A 56 5.10 1.24 -15.03
N VAL A 57 4.81 1.21 -13.73
CA VAL A 57 4.00 0.16 -13.12
C VAL A 57 2.54 0.48 -13.40
N LYS A 58 1.95 -0.30 -14.31
CA LYS A 58 0.52 -0.20 -14.62
C LYS A 58 -0.27 -0.96 -13.56
N GLU A 59 -1.41 -0.39 -13.18
CA GLU A 59 -2.44 -1.14 -12.46
C GLU A 59 -3.00 -2.16 -13.46
N GLU A 60 -2.86 -3.45 -13.14
CA GLU A 60 -3.55 -4.49 -13.89
C GLU A 60 -5.03 -4.35 -13.56
N ASP A 61 -5.80 -3.79 -14.51
CA ASP A 61 -7.25 -3.78 -14.42
C ASP A 61 -7.72 -5.24 -14.48
N ASP A 62 -8.03 -5.83 -13.32
CA ASP A 62 -8.66 -7.15 -13.21
C ASP A 62 -10.12 -7.05 -13.71
N TYR A 63 -10.28 -6.97 -15.03
CA TYR A 63 -11.58 -7.13 -15.66
C TYR A 63 -11.97 -8.60 -15.59
N THR A 64 -12.71 -8.97 -14.55
CA THR A 64 -13.63 -10.10 -14.61
C THR A 64 -14.74 -9.78 -15.60
N ALA A 65 -14.50 -10.00 -16.88
CA ALA A 65 -15.53 -9.99 -17.91
C ALA A 65 -15.64 -11.39 -18.50
N ASP A 66 -16.55 -12.14 -17.91
CA ASP A 66 -17.18 -13.33 -18.45
C ASP A 66 -17.98 -12.91 -19.71
N ASP A 67 -17.30 -12.61 -20.83
CA ASP A 67 -18.00 -12.44 -22.11
C ASP A 67 -17.10 -12.66 -23.34
N GLU A 68 -17.79 -13.10 -24.38
CA GLU A 68 -17.40 -13.81 -25.58
C GLU A 68 -16.47 -13.03 -26.54
N ASP A 69 -15.46 -13.75 -27.04
CA ASP A 69 -14.76 -13.58 -28.33
C ASP A 69 -14.68 -12.16 -28.94
N THR A 70 -13.63 -11.42 -28.61
CA THR A 70 -13.06 -10.46 -29.57
C THR A 70 -11.54 -10.38 -29.41
N THR A 71 -10.85 -10.96 -30.38
CA THR A 71 -9.39 -10.88 -30.56
C THR A 71 -8.97 -9.47 -30.94
N THR A 72 -8.92 -8.56 -29.97
CA THR A 72 -8.07 -7.36 -30.05
C THR A 72 -6.80 -7.65 -29.29
N GLU A 73 -5.70 -7.85 -30.02
CA GLU A 73 -4.36 -7.90 -29.42
C GLU A 73 -4.07 -6.53 -28.79
N ALA A 74 -4.40 -6.42 -27.51
CA ALA A 74 -4.02 -5.31 -26.67
C ALA A 74 -2.49 -5.31 -26.62
N ARG A 75 -1.88 -4.37 -27.35
CA ARG A 75 -0.47 -4.06 -27.20
C ARG A 75 -0.27 -3.59 -25.76
N CYS A 76 0.22 -4.50 -24.92
CA CYS A 76 0.85 -4.13 -23.66
C CYS A 76 2.07 -3.28 -24.03
N ASP A 77 1.88 -1.97 -24.06
CA ASP A 77 2.95 -1.02 -24.30
C ASP A 77 3.83 -1.02 -23.03
N ASP A 78 4.71 -2.01 -22.92
CA ASP A 78 5.82 -2.09 -21.96
C ASP A 78 6.87 -1.05 -22.34
N SER A 79 6.47 0.22 -22.34
CA SER A 79 7.31 1.33 -22.76
C SER A 79 8.37 1.62 -21.70
N VAL A 80 9.46 0.88 -21.81
CA VAL A 80 10.70 1.12 -21.09
C VAL A 80 11.31 2.45 -21.57
N GLY A 81 11.64 3.34 -20.64
CA GLY A 81 12.15 4.67 -20.93
C GLY A 81 13.19 5.15 -19.92
N LEU A 82 13.86 6.26 -20.22
CA LEU A 82 14.78 6.88 -19.26
C LEU A 82 13.99 7.61 -18.17
N LEU A 83 14.47 7.56 -16.92
CA LEU A 83 13.84 8.27 -15.80
C LEU A 83 13.70 9.77 -16.08
N SER A 84 14.71 10.37 -16.71
CA SER A 84 14.67 11.78 -17.14
C SER A 84 13.52 12.08 -18.11
N ALA A 85 13.12 11.14 -18.98
CA ALA A 85 12.00 11.32 -19.90
C ALA A 85 10.67 11.42 -19.14
N TYR A 86 10.46 10.56 -18.15
CA TYR A 86 9.30 10.62 -17.24
C TYR A 86 9.30 11.92 -16.42
N MET A 87 10.44 12.36 -15.90
CA MET A 87 10.52 13.67 -15.24
C MET A 87 10.18 14.83 -16.18
N THR A 88 10.44 14.67 -17.48
CA THR A 88 10.10 15.71 -18.46
C THR A 88 8.62 15.79 -18.80
N SER A 89 7.82 14.74 -18.57
CA SER A 89 6.38 14.74 -18.87
C SER A 89 5.57 15.66 -17.95
N PHE A 90 6.08 15.95 -16.76
CA PHE A 90 5.48 16.94 -15.87
C PHE A 90 5.58 18.37 -16.45
N PRO A 91 4.55 19.21 -16.23
CA PRO A 91 4.56 20.61 -16.63
C PRO A 91 5.83 21.34 -16.15
N ALA A 92 6.31 22.31 -16.94
CA ALA A 92 7.59 22.96 -16.68
C ALA A 92 7.60 23.80 -15.38
N GLU A 93 6.42 24.22 -14.94
CA GLU A 93 6.16 24.94 -13.69
C GLU A 93 6.13 24.03 -12.46
N CYS A 94 5.97 22.73 -12.65
CA CYS A 94 5.89 21.78 -11.54
C CYS A 94 7.28 21.50 -10.95
N ARG A 95 7.35 21.55 -9.62
CA ARG A 95 8.48 21.00 -8.88
C ARG A 95 8.26 19.50 -8.73
N VAL A 96 8.96 18.72 -9.57
CA VAL A 96 8.94 17.25 -9.48
C VAL A 96 9.78 16.81 -8.29
N GLU A 97 9.17 16.00 -7.43
CA GLU A 97 9.79 15.31 -6.30
C GLU A 97 9.79 13.80 -6.57
N TYR A 98 10.61 13.08 -5.81
CA TYR A 98 10.72 11.63 -5.95
C TYR A 98 10.98 10.95 -4.62
N CYS A 99 10.64 9.66 -4.56
CA CYS A 99 10.99 8.77 -3.46
C CYS A 99 11.46 7.41 -4.03
N VAL A 100 12.65 6.96 -3.62
CA VAL A 100 13.15 5.62 -3.94
C VAL A 100 12.63 4.64 -2.89
N ASN A 101 12.15 3.48 -3.32
CA ASN A 101 11.50 2.45 -2.50
C ASN A 101 10.44 3.05 -1.57
N PRO A 102 9.39 3.67 -2.13
CA PRO A 102 8.37 4.36 -1.35
C PRO A 102 7.72 3.41 -0.35
N HIS A 103 7.75 3.78 0.93
CA HIS A 103 6.98 3.10 1.97
C HIS A 103 5.48 3.29 1.75
N GLY A 104 4.66 2.43 2.39
CA GLY A 104 3.20 2.46 2.28
C GLY A 104 2.58 3.85 2.50
N ARG A 105 3.14 4.66 3.41
CA ARG A 105 2.74 6.07 3.61
C ARG A 105 2.98 6.94 2.37
N HIS A 106 4.12 6.83 1.70
CA HIS A 106 4.43 7.63 0.51
C HIS A 106 3.51 7.25 -0.65
N VAL A 107 3.27 5.95 -0.83
CA VAL A 107 2.33 5.45 -1.84
C VAL A 107 0.93 5.97 -1.55
N HIS A 108 0.46 5.86 -0.31
CA HIS A 108 -0.85 6.38 0.10
C HIS A 108 -1.00 7.88 -0.16
N GLN A 109 -0.05 8.67 0.33
CA GLN A 109 -0.14 10.12 0.27
C GLN A 109 0.01 10.67 -1.15
N TYR A 110 0.99 10.18 -1.91
CA TYR A 110 1.37 10.81 -3.17
C TYR A 110 0.88 10.05 -4.40
N TYR A 111 0.84 8.72 -4.35
CA TYR A 111 0.37 7.91 -5.49
C TYR A 111 -1.15 7.85 -5.53
N TRP A 112 -1.79 7.55 -4.40
CA TRP A 112 -3.25 7.47 -4.30
C TRP A 112 -3.92 8.78 -3.84
N GLY A 113 -3.15 9.83 -3.53
CA GLY A 113 -3.71 11.13 -3.15
C GLY A 113 -4.56 11.08 -1.87
N ASP A 114 -4.15 10.26 -0.91
CA ASP A 114 -4.87 9.93 0.32
C ASP A 114 -6.18 9.13 0.14
N ASP A 115 -6.51 8.68 -1.08
CA ASP A 115 -7.67 7.84 -1.37
C ASP A 115 -7.23 6.40 -1.69
N CYS A 116 -7.03 5.59 -0.65
CA CYS A 116 -6.65 4.18 -0.83
C CYS A 116 -7.69 3.42 -1.68
N PRO A 117 -7.30 2.80 -2.81
CA PRO A 117 -8.24 2.16 -3.74
C PRO A 117 -8.93 0.90 -3.16
N PHE A 118 -8.46 0.42 -2.00
CA PHE A 118 -9.01 -0.76 -1.34
C PHE A 118 -10.02 -0.43 -0.24
N CYS A 119 -9.90 0.73 0.42
CA CYS A 119 -10.78 1.08 1.55
C CYS A 119 -11.45 2.44 1.43
N HIS A 120 -11.09 3.27 0.44
CA HIS A 120 -11.68 4.59 0.17
C HIS A 120 -11.91 5.44 1.42
N SER A 121 -11.03 5.27 2.41
CA SER A 121 -11.26 5.80 3.75
C SER A 121 -10.67 7.19 3.84
N ASP A 122 -11.51 8.20 3.59
CA ASP A 122 -11.22 9.63 3.68
C ASP A 122 -10.68 10.10 5.05
N ASN A 123 -10.70 9.24 6.07
CA ASN A 123 -10.45 9.61 7.47
C ASN A 123 -9.16 9.01 8.08
N GLY A 124 -8.21 8.55 7.26
CA GLY A 124 -6.93 8.02 7.76
C GLY A 124 -7.07 6.66 8.48
N SER A 125 -8.19 5.96 8.26
CA SER A 125 -8.35 4.55 8.59
C SER A 125 -7.66 3.75 7.49
N TYR A 126 -6.51 3.15 7.82
CA TYR A 126 -5.71 2.36 6.89
C TYR A 126 -6.31 0.97 6.76
N CYS A 127 -6.26 0.40 5.56
CA CYS A 127 -6.52 -1.03 5.40
C CYS A 127 -5.24 -1.83 5.74
N PRO A 128 -5.38 -3.11 6.12
CA PRO A 128 -4.24 -3.99 6.34
C PRO A 128 -3.26 -4.03 5.15
N VAL A 129 -3.75 -3.82 3.92
CA VAL A 129 -2.92 -3.74 2.70
C VAL A 129 -1.94 -2.56 2.74
N CYS A 130 -2.33 -1.43 3.32
CA CYS A 130 -1.43 -0.29 3.54
C CYS A 130 -0.29 -0.57 4.54
N LEU A 131 -0.42 -1.63 5.37
CA LEU A 131 0.61 -2.07 6.31
C LEU A 131 1.57 -3.11 5.69
N GLY A 132 1.35 -3.49 4.43
CA GLY A 132 2.15 -4.46 3.68
C GLY A 132 1.34 -5.68 3.28
N TYR A 133 1.66 -6.28 2.13
CA TYR A 133 0.95 -7.44 1.59
C TYR A 133 0.97 -8.64 2.55
N ASP A 134 2.16 -9.02 3.03
CA ASP A 134 2.30 -10.15 3.95
C ASP A 134 1.51 -9.91 5.25
N PHE A 135 1.59 -8.68 5.77
CA PHE A 135 0.80 -8.28 6.94
C PHE A 135 -0.70 -8.41 6.68
N ALA A 136 -1.19 -7.95 5.52
CA ALA A 136 -2.59 -8.06 5.16
C ALA A 136 -3.06 -9.52 5.04
N LEU A 137 -2.19 -10.40 4.54
CA LEU A 137 -2.48 -11.82 4.42
C LEU A 137 -2.57 -12.49 5.79
N ASP A 138 -1.63 -12.19 6.68
CA ASP A 138 -1.60 -12.69 8.06
C ASP A 138 -2.81 -12.16 8.85
N ASP A 139 -3.11 -10.86 8.74
CA ASP A 139 -4.26 -10.22 9.38
C ASP A 139 -5.58 -10.85 8.92
N LYS A 140 -5.70 -11.16 7.63
CA LYS A 140 -6.85 -11.86 7.06
C LYS A 140 -6.99 -13.29 7.59
N CYS A 141 -5.88 -14.00 7.79
CA CYS A 141 -5.91 -15.33 8.39
C CYS A 141 -6.39 -15.27 9.85
N ALA A 142 -5.89 -14.31 10.64
CA ALA A 142 -6.30 -14.10 12.02
C ALA A 142 -7.80 -13.76 12.12
N LEU A 143 -8.31 -12.89 11.24
CA LEU A 143 -9.74 -12.55 11.19
C LEU A 143 -10.62 -13.77 10.89
N ARG A 144 -10.24 -14.60 9.92
CA ARG A 144 -10.98 -15.84 9.60
C ARG A 144 -11.05 -16.80 10.78
N GLU A 145 -9.98 -16.91 11.55
CA GLU A 145 -9.98 -17.76 12.74
C GLU A 145 -10.86 -17.17 13.85
N ILE A 146 -10.87 -15.85 14.05
CA ILE A 146 -11.80 -15.18 14.96
C ILE A 146 -13.26 -15.43 14.53
N GLU A 147 -13.58 -15.25 13.26
CA GLU A 147 -14.91 -15.50 12.69
C GLU A 147 -15.37 -16.95 12.92
N ASP A 148 -14.48 -17.94 12.76
CA ASP A 148 -14.82 -19.34 13.04
C ASP A 148 -15.18 -19.57 14.52
N TYR A 149 -14.44 -18.98 15.46
CA TYR A 149 -14.80 -19.07 16.88
C TYR A 149 -16.13 -18.38 17.18
N GLU A 150 -16.38 -17.20 16.59
CA GLU A 150 -17.64 -16.48 16.78
C GLU A 150 -18.83 -17.27 16.22
N ASP A 151 -18.67 -17.88 15.05
CA ASP A 151 -19.66 -18.75 14.43
C ASP A 151 -19.95 -19.97 15.29
N ARG A 152 -18.92 -20.61 15.85
CA ARG A 152 -19.07 -21.75 16.75
C ARG A 152 -19.79 -21.37 18.03
N ILE A 153 -19.49 -20.20 18.61
CA ILE A 153 -20.24 -19.65 19.76
C ILE A 153 -21.70 -19.45 19.38
N ARG A 154 -21.98 -18.86 18.22
CA ARG A 154 -23.34 -18.60 17.72
C ARG A 154 -24.13 -19.89 17.47
N ARG A 155 -23.49 -20.93 16.92
CA ARG A 155 -24.08 -22.25 16.66
C ARG A 155 -24.18 -23.15 17.91
N GLY A 156 -23.49 -22.79 18.99
CA GLY A 156 -23.40 -23.63 20.19
C GLY A 156 -22.50 -24.86 20.03
N GLU A 157 -21.52 -24.81 19.10
CA GLU A 157 -20.65 -25.91 18.72
C GLU A 157 -19.32 -25.88 19.49
N PHE A 158 -19.34 -26.39 20.72
CA PHE A 158 -18.20 -26.24 21.63
C PHE A 158 -17.14 -27.36 21.53
N GLY A 159 -17.49 -28.51 20.92
CA GLY A 159 -16.54 -29.62 20.72
C GLY A 159 -15.78 -30.00 22.01
N PHE A 160 -14.46 -30.22 21.88
CA PHE A 160 -13.53 -30.46 23.00
C PHE A 160 -12.73 -29.20 23.41
N GLU A 161 -12.92 -28.07 22.73
CA GLU A 161 -12.06 -26.88 22.85
C GLU A 161 -12.57 -25.86 23.89
N GLY A 162 -13.28 -26.34 24.90
CA GLY A 162 -13.79 -25.51 25.97
C GLY A 162 -15.19 -24.97 25.73
N GLY A 163 -15.81 -24.47 26.79
CA GLY A 163 -17.13 -23.85 26.73
C GLY A 163 -17.12 -22.46 26.07
N PRO A 164 -18.30 -21.84 25.87
CA PRO A 164 -18.41 -20.53 25.22
C PRO A 164 -17.57 -19.43 25.89
N ALA A 165 -17.36 -19.49 27.20
CA ALA A 165 -16.53 -18.53 27.91
C ALA A 165 -15.03 -18.65 27.54
N GLU A 166 -14.53 -19.86 27.35
CA GLU A 166 -13.14 -20.11 26.97
C GLU A 166 -12.88 -19.68 25.53
N MET A 167 -13.81 -19.95 24.61
CA MET A 167 -13.74 -19.45 23.23
C MET A 167 -13.78 -17.92 23.16
N LYS A 168 -14.67 -17.27 23.95
CA LYS A 168 -14.69 -15.80 24.03
C LYS A 168 -13.35 -15.25 24.51
N LEU A 169 -12.75 -15.85 25.55
CA LEU A 169 -11.44 -15.43 26.02
C LEU A 169 -10.36 -15.58 24.93
N LYS A 170 -10.41 -16.68 24.16
CA LYS A 170 -9.49 -16.91 23.04
C LYS A 170 -9.65 -15.85 21.95
N ILE A 171 -10.88 -15.51 21.56
CA ILE A 171 -11.15 -14.42 20.61
C ILE A 171 -10.55 -13.11 21.13
N LEU A 172 -10.80 -12.73 22.39
CA LEU A 172 -10.27 -11.48 22.95
C LEU A 172 -8.73 -11.44 22.95
N MET A 173 -8.07 -12.58 23.19
CA MET A 173 -6.61 -12.68 23.09
C MET A 173 -6.13 -12.46 21.64
N MET A 174 -6.77 -13.10 20.66
CA MET A 174 -6.42 -12.94 19.25
C MET A 174 -6.66 -11.51 18.75
N VAL A 175 -7.77 -10.89 19.15
CA VAL A 175 -8.09 -9.49 18.84
C VAL A 175 -7.02 -8.57 19.41
N ARG A 176 -6.61 -8.76 20.67
CA ARG A 176 -5.52 -7.98 21.28
C ARG A 176 -4.22 -8.11 20.48
N GLU A 177 -3.77 -9.34 20.23
CA GLU A 177 -2.53 -9.61 19.49
C GLU A 177 -2.57 -8.95 18.10
N ARG A 178 -3.70 -9.09 17.40
CA ARG A 178 -3.93 -8.45 16.10
C ARG A 178 -3.75 -6.93 16.18
N TYR A 179 -4.43 -6.26 17.11
CA TYR A 179 -4.35 -4.80 17.23
C TYR A 179 -3.00 -4.29 17.75
N GLU A 180 -2.27 -5.08 18.54
CA GLU A 180 -0.89 -4.80 18.92
C GLU A 180 0.06 -4.86 17.71
N CYS A 181 -0.05 -5.90 16.88
CA CYS A 181 0.71 -6.03 15.63
C CYS A 181 0.42 -4.89 14.66
N ILE A 182 -0.86 -4.56 14.50
CA ILE A 182 -1.32 -3.39 13.74
C ILE A 182 -0.68 -2.11 14.27
N ASN A 183 -0.71 -1.87 15.58
CA ASN A 183 -0.15 -0.66 16.18
C ASN A 183 1.36 -0.57 16.01
N ALA A 184 2.08 -1.70 16.11
CA ALA A 184 3.51 -1.74 15.82
C ALA A 184 3.79 -1.28 14.39
N LYS A 185 3.04 -1.80 13.41
CA LYS A 185 3.16 -1.39 12.01
C LYS A 185 2.81 0.08 11.79
N LYS A 186 1.71 0.55 12.39
CA LYS A 186 1.36 1.99 12.37
C LYS A 186 2.48 2.86 12.92
N GLY A 187 3.13 2.44 14.00
CA GLY A 187 4.27 3.12 14.58
C GLY A 187 5.45 3.25 13.60
N GLU A 188 5.77 2.17 12.85
CA GLU A 188 6.81 2.18 11.82
C GLU A 188 6.53 3.23 10.72
N ILE A 189 5.27 3.41 10.35
CA ILE A 189 4.84 4.39 9.33
C ILE A 189 4.38 5.73 9.92
N GLY A 190 4.58 5.97 11.22
CA GLY A 190 4.32 7.25 11.89
C GLY A 190 2.84 7.62 12.09
N PHE A 191 1.95 6.63 12.17
CA PHE A 191 0.51 6.80 12.43
C PHE A 191 0.17 6.61 13.91
N ASN A 192 -0.97 7.17 14.33
CA ASN A 192 -1.48 7.05 15.69
C ASN A 192 -1.93 5.62 15.99
N SER A 193 -1.59 5.08 17.15
CA SER A 193 -2.05 3.77 17.60
C SER A 193 -3.55 3.76 17.94
N HIS A 194 -4.17 2.59 17.84
CA HIS A 194 -5.47 2.29 18.44
C HIS A 194 -5.34 2.10 19.95
N ASP A 195 -6.39 2.44 20.69
CA ASP A 195 -6.55 1.98 22.06
C ASP A 195 -6.99 0.50 22.02
N VAL A 196 -6.04 -0.39 22.28
CA VAL A 196 -6.27 -1.85 22.22
C VAL A 196 -7.23 -2.29 23.33
N ASP A 197 -7.16 -1.66 24.50
CA ASP A 197 -8.01 -2.02 25.63
C ASP A 197 -9.46 -1.65 25.34
N GLU A 198 -9.70 -0.46 24.78
CA GLU A 198 -11.04 -0.04 24.33
C GLU A 198 -11.64 -1.01 23.31
N ILE A 199 -10.86 -1.43 22.32
CA ILE A 199 -11.32 -2.35 21.27
C ILE A 199 -11.68 -3.73 21.85
N VAL A 200 -10.79 -4.29 22.67
CA VAL A 200 -11.00 -5.61 23.31
C VAL A 200 -12.21 -5.58 24.24
N GLU A 201 -12.38 -4.50 25.00
CA GLU A 201 -13.54 -4.35 25.90
C GLU A 201 -14.87 -4.25 25.15
N ASN A 202 -14.88 -3.68 23.95
CA ASN A 202 -16.10 -3.45 23.18
C ASN A 202 -16.40 -4.54 22.14
N TRP A 203 -15.45 -5.45 21.87
CA TRP A 203 -15.55 -6.46 20.80
C TRP A 203 -16.88 -7.24 20.74
N PHE A 204 -17.40 -7.67 21.89
CA PHE A 204 -18.68 -8.39 21.96
C PHE A 204 -19.89 -7.52 22.32
N LYS A 205 -19.69 -6.22 22.60
CA LYS A 205 -20.78 -5.33 23.04
C LYS A 205 -21.65 -4.86 21.87
N ASP A 206 -21.07 -4.76 20.67
CA ASP A 206 -21.78 -4.26 19.49
C ASP A 206 -22.65 -5.33 18.78
N GLY A 207 -22.63 -6.57 19.26
CA GLY A 207 -23.42 -7.70 18.74
C GLY A 207 -24.70 -8.01 19.52
N GLY A 208 -25.06 -7.18 20.50
CA GLY A 208 -26.27 -7.35 21.30
C GLY A 208 -27.09 -6.07 21.31
N ASP A 209 -28.00 -5.94 20.35
CA ASP A 209 -29.37 -5.44 20.51
C ASP A 209 -30.01 -5.17 19.13
N GLU A 210 -30.61 -6.20 18.53
CA GLU A 210 -32.00 -6.23 18.02
C GLU A 210 -32.43 -7.64 17.60
#